data_AF-A0A225UIE0-F1
#
_entry.id   AF-A0A225UIE0-F1
#
_cell.length_a   1.000
_cell.length_b   1.000
_cell.length_c   1.000
_cell.angle_alpha   90.00
_cell.angle_beta   90.00
_cell.angle_gamma   90.00
#
_symmetry.space_group_name_H-M   'P 1'
#
loop_
_entity.id
_entity.type
_entity.pdbx_description
1 polymer ?
#
loop_
_entity_poly.entity_id
_entity_poly.type
_entity_poly.pdbx_seq_one_letter_code
_entity_poly.pdbx_strand_id
1 'polypeptide(L)'
;MEVFQHGQRDEITRLETEISTLTHAMGDDPDDLHAQVLQLRTERNDFERHAISAREDLHNAETDRDRLRLEAVQDGDEIRDLQAQISSLERKTDDARSESATALASYNRISSSLTRSPSDRGRDPSPSRSARLVQTQRDRALADLAFAQANLTQVTSDRDRAFKQLARATEDRDRALSDRDSALRLRDLAVTARDQARLDLLTETARTAQLDDDLEVVRLELQERERNVGSPSRP
;
A
#
# COMPACT_ATOMS: atom_id res chain seq x y z
N MET A 1 8.39 0.19 -28.70
CA MET A 1 7.74 1.48 -28.42
C MET A 1 8.32 2.63 -29.27
N GLU A 2 9.62 2.61 -29.62
CA GLU A 2 10.26 3.66 -30.44
C GLU A 2 9.86 3.67 -31.92
N VAL A 3 9.62 2.51 -32.53
CA VAL A 3 9.26 2.40 -33.97
C VAL A 3 7.91 3.04 -34.31
N PHE A 4 7.01 3.14 -33.32
CA PHE A 4 5.67 3.73 -33.47
C PHE A 4 5.69 5.26 -33.37
N GLN A 5 6.66 5.82 -32.64
CA GLN A 5 6.82 7.27 -32.47
C GLN A 5 7.46 7.95 -33.69
N HIS A 6 8.27 7.23 -34.45
CA HIS A 6 8.85 7.74 -35.70
C HIS A 6 7.81 7.84 -36.81
N GLY A 7 7.00 6.78 -37.00
CA GLY A 7 5.96 6.77 -38.02
C GLY A 7 4.94 7.89 -37.87
N GLN A 8 4.52 8.22 -36.63
CA GLN A 8 3.56 9.31 -36.41
C GLN A 8 4.16 10.71 -36.61
N ARG A 9 5.47 10.90 -36.34
CA ARG A 9 6.15 12.18 -36.62
C ARG A 9 6.34 12.40 -38.11
N ASP A 10 6.71 11.36 -38.84
CA ASP A 10 6.86 11.40 -40.29
C ASP A 10 5.50 11.70 -40.97
N GLU A 11 4.41 11.15 -40.43
CA GLU A 11 3.04 11.43 -40.89
C GLU A 11 2.63 12.90 -40.60
N ILE A 12 2.97 13.46 -39.44
CA ILE A 12 2.70 14.87 -39.10
C ILE A 12 3.44 15.81 -40.06
N THR A 13 4.73 15.59 -40.28
CA THR A 13 5.54 16.43 -41.19
C THR A 13 5.06 16.32 -42.64
N ARG A 14 4.54 15.16 -43.04
CA ARG A 14 3.89 14.96 -44.33
C ARG A 14 2.58 15.74 -44.44
N LEU A 15 1.75 15.72 -43.41
CA LEU A 15 0.50 16.48 -43.38
C LEU A 15 0.75 18.00 -43.40
N GLU A 16 1.78 18.50 -42.71
CA GLU A 16 2.18 19.92 -42.73
C GLU A 16 2.57 20.43 -44.13
N THR A 17 3.29 19.61 -44.89
CA THR A 17 3.72 19.95 -46.25
C THR A 17 2.55 19.93 -47.24
N GLU A 18 1.61 18.99 -47.09
CA GLU A 18 0.40 18.86 -47.92
C GLU A 18 -0.63 19.97 -47.65
N ILE A 19 -0.78 20.35 -46.38
CA ILE A 19 -1.64 21.47 -45.97
C ILE A 19 -1.15 22.79 -46.59
N SER A 20 0.16 22.98 -46.72
CA SER A 20 0.75 24.15 -47.38
C SER A 20 0.49 24.17 -48.89
N THR A 21 0.37 23.00 -49.52
CA THR A 21 0.08 22.87 -50.96
C THR A 21 -1.40 23.09 -51.27
N LEU A 22 -2.31 22.58 -50.45
CA LEU A 22 -3.76 22.82 -50.59
C LEU A 22 -4.12 24.30 -50.43
N THR A 23 -3.41 25.03 -49.56
CA THR A 23 -3.62 26.47 -49.36
C THR A 23 -3.29 27.29 -50.63
N HIS A 24 -2.49 26.74 -51.56
CA HIS A 24 -2.13 27.41 -52.82
C HIS A 24 -3.12 27.18 -53.98
N ALA A 25 -4.08 26.25 -53.86
CA ALA A 25 -4.90 25.78 -54.99
C ALA A 25 -6.34 26.37 -55.06
N MET A 26 -6.70 27.29 -54.16
CA MET A 26 -8.09 27.72 -53.97
C MET A 26 -8.59 28.69 -55.06
N GLY A 27 -9.46 28.21 -55.95
CA GLY A 27 -10.22 29.01 -56.93
C GLY A 27 -11.73 28.74 -56.85
N ASP A 28 -12.50 29.83 -56.86
CA ASP A 28 -13.96 29.98 -57.10
C ASP A 28 -15.00 29.81 -55.96
N ASP A 29 -14.67 29.25 -54.80
CA ASP A 29 -15.33 29.65 -53.52
C ASP A 29 -14.38 29.45 -52.32
N PRO A 30 -13.35 30.31 -52.22
CA PRO A 30 -12.26 30.09 -51.29
C PRO A 30 -12.68 30.28 -49.83
N ASP A 31 -13.70 31.08 -49.54
CA ASP A 31 -13.98 31.51 -48.16
C ASP A 31 -14.63 30.41 -47.31
N ASP A 32 -15.61 29.69 -47.86
CA ASP A 32 -16.35 28.64 -47.13
C ASP A 32 -15.49 27.40 -46.90
N LEU A 33 -14.65 27.05 -47.87
CA LEU A 33 -13.70 25.96 -47.78
C LEU A 33 -12.50 26.30 -46.89
N HIS A 34 -12.02 27.55 -46.93
CA HIS A 34 -10.96 28.03 -46.04
C HIS A 34 -11.45 28.07 -44.59
N ALA A 35 -12.72 28.43 -44.37
CA ALA A 35 -13.36 28.34 -43.06
C ALA A 35 -13.44 26.89 -42.56
N GLN A 36 -13.82 25.93 -43.40
CA GLN A 36 -13.84 24.50 -43.05
C GLN A 36 -12.43 23.96 -42.70
N VAL A 37 -11.41 24.32 -43.48
CA VAL A 37 -10.01 23.92 -43.18
C VAL A 37 -9.50 24.55 -41.88
N LEU A 38 -9.82 25.83 -41.61
CA LEU A 38 -9.50 26.49 -40.35
C LEU A 38 -10.19 25.84 -39.15
N GLN A 39 -11.45 25.45 -39.32
CA GLN A 39 -12.22 24.74 -38.30
C GLN A 39 -11.57 23.38 -37.99
N LEU A 40 -11.30 22.57 -39.01
CA LEU A 40 -10.66 21.26 -38.84
C LEU A 40 -9.26 21.36 -38.22
N ARG A 41 -8.47 22.39 -38.58
CA ARG A 41 -7.17 22.66 -37.92
C ARG A 41 -7.33 23.02 -36.45
N THR A 42 -8.35 23.81 -36.11
CA THR A 42 -8.63 24.18 -34.71
C THR A 42 -9.01 22.96 -33.90
N GLU A 43 -9.95 22.16 -34.41
CA GLU A 43 -10.40 20.92 -33.79
C GLU A 43 -9.22 19.95 -33.60
N ARG A 44 -8.41 19.73 -34.63
CA ARG A 44 -7.21 18.87 -34.58
C ARG A 44 -6.18 19.33 -33.53
N ASN A 45 -5.96 20.63 -33.38
CA ASN A 45 -5.08 21.18 -32.36
C ASN A 45 -5.64 21.00 -30.94
N ASP A 46 -6.95 21.11 -30.77
CA ASP A 46 -7.60 20.85 -29.48
C ASP A 46 -7.55 19.37 -29.11
N PHE A 47 -7.74 18.47 -30.09
CA PHE A 47 -7.52 17.03 -29.92
C PHE A 47 -6.08 16.69 -29.53
N GLU A 48 -5.08 17.27 -30.19
CA GLU A 48 -3.67 17.04 -29.86
C GLU A 48 -3.37 17.48 -28.42
N ARG A 49 -3.93 18.62 -27.99
CA ARG A 49 -3.82 19.06 -26.59
C ARG A 49 -4.49 18.09 -25.62
N HIS A 50 -5.68 17.58 -25.94
CA HIS A 50 -6.37 16.59 -25.12
C HIS A 50 -5.62 15.26 -25.04
N ALA A 51 -5.07 14.77 -26.15
CA ALA A 51 -4.30 13.53 -26.19
C ALA A 51 -2.99 13.64 -25.40
N ILE A 52 -2.31 14.79 -25.44
CA ILE A 52 -1.11 15.05 -24.61
C ILE A 52 -1.48 15.02 -23.13
N SER A 53 -2.56 15.71 -22.74
CA SER A 53 -3.04 15.73 -21.35
C SER A 53 -3.40 14.32 -20.86
N ALA A 54 -4.16 13.55 -21.65
CA ALA A 54 -4.55 12.19 -21.27
C ALA A 54 -3.35 11.24 -21.13
N ARG A 55 -2.28 11.44 -21.91
CA ARG A 55 -1.03 10.68 -21.77
C ARG A 55 -0.28 11.04 -20.50
N GLU A 56 -0.27 12.31 -20.12
CA GLU A 56 0.33 12.78 -18.87
C GLU A 56 -0.42 12.21 -17.66
N ASP A 57 -1.76 12.28 -17.68
CA ASP A 57 -2.60 11.69 -16.62
C ASP A 57 -2.40 10.18 -16.51
N LEU A 58 -2.30 9.47 -17.63
CA LEU A 58 -2.01 8.05 -17.65
C LEU A 58 -0.64 7.73 -17.03
N HIS A 59 0.39 8.50 -17.38
CA HIS A 59 1.73 8.32 -16.85
C HIS A 59 1.78 8.54 -15.33
N ASN A 60 1.10 9.58 -14.85
CA ASN A 60 0.98 9.88 -13.41
C ASN A 60 0.26 8.75 -12.68
N ALA A 61 -0.87 8.27 -13.20
CA ALA A 61 -1.62 7.17 -12.61
C ALA A 61 -0.83 5.84 -12.57
N GLU A 62 -0.02 5.55 -13.58
CA GLU A 62 0.86 4.38 -13.59
C GLU A 62 1.99 4.50 -12.55
N THR A 63 2.56 5.69 -12.41
CA THR A 63 3.57 5.99 -11.38
C THR A 63 3.01 5.82 -9.97
N ASP A 64 1.81 6.36 -9.71
CA ASP A 64 1.13 6.22 -8.43
C ASP A 64 0.80 4.75 -8.12
N ARG A 65 0.32 4.00 -9.12
CA ARG A 65 0.08 2.55 -8.97
C ARG A 65 1.34 1.81 -8.55
N ASP A 66 2.47 2.09 -9.21
CA ASP A 66 3.72 1.38 -8.95
C ASP A 66 4.31 1.73 -7.58
N ARG A 67 4.18 3.00 -7.17
CA ARG A 67 4.49 3.45 -5.81
C ARG A 67 3.63 2.73 -4.77
N LEU A 68 2.30 2.74 -4.92
CA LEU A 68 1.37 2.09 -3.99
C LEU A 68 1.59 0.57 -3.92
N ARG A 69 2.02 -0.04 -5.04
CA ARG A 69 2.41 -1.46 -5.05
C ARG A 69 3.64 -1.71 -4.18
N LEU A 70 4.64 -0.84 -4.21
CA LEU A 70 5.82 -0.96 -3.38
C LEU A 70 5.49 -0.76 -1.89
N GLU A 71 4.69 0.26 -1.56
CA GLU A 71 4.20 0.51 -0.20
C GLU A 71 3.46 -0.74 0.34
N ALA A 72 2.56 -1.34 -0.45
CA ALA A 72 1.84 -2.55 -0.04
C ALA A 72 2.76 -3.77 0.22
N VAL A 73 3.91 -3.86 -0.45
CA VAL A 73 4.91 -4.91 -0.17
C VAL A 73 5.61 -4.63 1.16
N GLN A 74 6.01 -3.38 1.40
CA GLN A 74 6.66 -2.95 2.65
C GLN A 74 5.74 -3.17 3.86
N ASP A 75 4.47 -2.75 3.78
CA ASP A 75 3.47 -3.00 4.83
C ASP A 75 3.30 -4.49 5.09
N GLY A 76 3.32 -5.30 4.01
CA GLY A 76 3.22 -6.76 4.11
C GLY A 76 4.39 -7.41 4.85
N ASP A 77 5.60 -6.88 4.68
CA ASP A 77 6.79 -7.35 5.40
C ASP A 77 6.77 -6.86 6.86
N GLU A 78 6.37 -5.61 7.14
CA GLU A 78 6.21 -5.09 8.50
C GLU A 78 5.18 -5.91 9.31
N ILE A 79 4.02 -6.22 8.71
CA ILE A 79 3.01 -7.07 9.34
C ILE A 79 3.58 -8.46 9.68
N ARG A 80 4.41 -9.03 8.79
CA ARG A 80 5.04 -10.34 9.03
C ARG A 80 6.01 -10.28 10.21
N ASP A 81 6.81 -9.23 10.29
CA ASP A 81 7.75 -9.03 11.39
C ASP A 81 7.01 -8.82 12.72
N LEU A 82 5.93 -8.03 12.73
CA LEU A 82 5.07 -7.85 13.90
C LEU A 82 4.41 -9.17 14.33
N GLN A 83 3.96 -10.00 13.39
CA GLN A 83 3.44 -11.34 13.69
C GLN A 83 4.50 -12.25 14.31
N ALA A 84 5.74 -12.21 13.82
CA ALA A 84 6.84 -12.97 14.40
C ALA A 84 7.17 -12.48 15.82
N GLN A 85 7.16 -11.17 16.05
CA GLN A 85 7.35 -10.56 17.37
C GLN A 85 6.23 -10.97 18.34
N ILE A 86 4.97 -10.92 17.93
CA ILE A 86 3.82 -11.37 18.72
C ILE A 86 3.98 -12.84 19.09
N SER A 87 4.32 -13.71 18.14
CA SER A 87 4.53 -15.14 18.40
C SER A 87 5.63 -15.40 19.44
N SER A 88 6.69 -14.60 19.42
CA SER A 88 7.77 -14.65 20.42
C SER A 88 7.29 -14.16 21.80
N LEU A 89 6.53 -13.07 21.82
CA LEU A 89 5.97 -12.49 23.05
C LEU A 89 4.92 -13.40 23.68
N GLU A 90 4.10 -14.10 22.90
CA GLU A 90 3.13 -15.09 23.39
C GLU A 90 3.84 -16.20 24.17
N ARG A 91 4.90 -16.78 23.59
CA ARG A 91 5.74 -17.77 24.30
C ARG A 91 6.31 -17.21 25.59
N LYS A 92 6.85 -15.99 25.54
CA LYS A 92 7.39 -15.33 26.73
C LYS A 92 6.31 -15.07 27.80
N THR A 93 5.09 -14.74 27.41
CA THR A 93 3.97 -14.57 28.35
C THR A 93 3.55 -15.90 28.97
N ASP A 94 3.58 -16.99 28.22
CA ASP A 94 3.29 -18.33 28.73
C ASP A 94 4.38 -18.83 29.68
N ASP A 95 5.65 -18.57 29.36
CA ASP A 95 6.80 -18.86 30.23
C ASP A 95 6.67 -18.07 31.54
N ALA A 96 6.46 -16.75 31.46
CA ALA A 96 6.31 -15.90 32.66
C ALA A 96 5.08 -16.28 33.49
N ARG A 97 3.99 -16.71 32.86
CA ARG A 97 2.81 -17.26 33.55
C ARG A 97 3.17 -18.56 34.29
N SER A 98 3.93 -19.45 33.66
CA SER A 98 4.37 -20.72 34.26
C SER A 98 5.33 -20.51 35.43
N GLU A 99 6.27 -19.59 35.30
CA GLU A 99 7.18 -19.17 36.38
C GLU A 99 6.41 -18.56 37.56
N SER A 100 5.48 -17.65 37.27
CA SER A 100 4.62 -17.03 38.29
C SER A 100 3.79 -18.07 39.05
N ALA A 101 3.20 -19.06 38.35
CA ALA A 101 2.47 -20.16 38.97
C ALA A 101 3.38 -21.03 39.86
N THR A 102 4.59 -21.31 39.39
CA THR A 102 5.58 -22.11 40.14
C THR A 102 6.06 -21.37 41.40
N ALA A 103 6.35 -20.08 41.30
CA ALA A 103 6.72 -19.24 42.44
C ALA A 103 5.59 -19.14 43.47
N LEU A 104 4.35 -19.01 43.01
CA LEU A 104 3.17 -18.98 43.89
C LEU A 104 2.98 -20.32 44.61
N ALA A 105 3.13 -21.44 43.91
CA ALA A 105 3.07 -22.76 44.51
C ALA A 105 4.18 -22.97 45.56
N SER A 106 5.40 -22.52 45.27
CA SER A 106 6.53 -22.55 46.21
C SER A 106 6.25 -21.71 47.47
N TYR A 107 5.79 -20.47 47.29
CA TYR A 107 5.40 -19.58 48.39
C TYR A 107 4.32 -20.23 49.26
N ASN A 108 3.25 -20.76 48.66
CA ASN A 108 2.15 -21.42 49.38
C ASN A 108 2.63 -22.66 50.14
N ARG A 109 3.57 -23.44 49.57
CA ARG A 109 4.16 -24.60 50.22
C ARG A 109 4.97 -24.21 51.46
N ILE A 110 5.84 -23.20 51.35
CA ILE A 110 6.65 -22.72 52.47
C ILE A 110 5.75 -22.13 53.55
N SER A 111 4.80 -21.28 53.17
CA SER A 111 3.82 -20.68 54.08
C SER A 111 2.99 -21.75 54.83
N SER A 112 2.52 -22.78 54.13
CA SER A 112 1.80 -23.90 54.74
C SER A 112 2.69 -24.73 55.69
N SER A 113 3.96 -24.91 55.36
CA SER A 113 4.91 -25.62 56.22
C SER A 113 5.23 -24.85 57.51
N LEU A 114 5.24 -23.52 57.45
CA LEU A 114 5.46 -22.64 58.60
C LEU A 114 4.27 -22.65 59.58
N THR A 115 3.05 -22.82 59.07
CA THR A 115 1.81 -22.87 59.88
C THR A 115 1.53 -24.26 60.47
N ARG A 116 2.12 -25.33 59.91
CA ARG A 116 2.13 -26.67 60.50
C ARG A 116 3.19 -26.74 61.61
N SER A 117 2.79 -26.44 62.85
CA SER A 117 3.64 -26.72 64.03
C SER A 117 4.10 -28.18 64.05
N PRO A 118 5.36 -28.46 64.48
CA PRO A 118 5.81 -29.82 64.70
C PRO A 118 4.95 -30.44 65.81
N SER A 119 4.20 -31.47 65.44
CA SER A 119 3.41 -32.25 66.38
C SER A 119 4.34 -32.89 67.40
N ASP A 120 4.00 -32.68 68.67
CA ASP A 120 4.65 -33.14 69.89
C ASP A 120 5.02 -34.63 69.82
N ARG A 121 6.28 -34.92 69.47
CA ARG A 121 6.86 -36.26 69.57
C ARG A 121 8.02 -36.24 70.54
N GLY A 122 7.69 -36.62 71.78
CA GLY A 122 8.58 -37.38 72.65
C GLY A 122 9.72 -36.59 73.28
N ARG A 123 9.41 -35.96 74.43
CA ARG A 123 10.23 -35.90 75.65
C ARG A 123 11.73 -36.19 75.46
N ASP A 124 12.52 -35.14 75.25
CA ASP A 124 13.99 -35.18 75.36
C ASP A 124 14.46 -34.17 76.45
N PRO A 125 15.43 -34.50 77.34
CA PRO A 125 15.59 -33.83 78.65
C PRO A 125 16.37 -32.50 78.69
N SER A 126 16.66 -31.83 77.56
CA SER A 126 17.50 -30.62 77.56
C SER A 126 16.78 -29.40 76.95
N PRO A 127 15.97 -28.66 77.74
CA PRO A 127 15.08 -27.61 77.23
C PRO A 127 15.82 -26.45 76.55
N SER A 128 17.02 -26.10 77.02
CA SER A 128 17.78 -24.94 76.52
C SER A 128 18.40 -25.18 75.14
N ARG A 129 18.79 -26.42 74.83
CA ARG A 129 19.43 -26.77 73.55
C ARG A 129 18.38 -27.04 72.46
N SER A 130 17.27 -27.67 72.83
CA SER A 130 16.11 -27.87 71.94
C SER A 130 15.40 -26.57 71.59
N ALA A 131 15.23 -25.63 72.55
CA ALA A 131 14.62 -24.33 72.26
C ALA A 131 15.45 -23.50 71.28
N ARG A 132 16.78 -23.48 71.41
CA ARG A 132 17.66 -22.77 70.47
C ARG A 132 17.58 -23.37 69.06
N LEU A 133 17.59 -24.70 68.93
CA LEU A 133 17.47 -25.37 67.62
C LEU A 133 16.13 -25.08 66.94
N VAL A 134 15.02 -25.14 67.69
CA VAL A 134 13.69 -24.81 67.18
C VAL A 134 13.61 -23.34 66.74
N GLN A 135 14.23 -22.43 67.50
CA GLN A 135 14.29 -21.02 67.14
C GLN A 135 15.07 -20.81 65.83
N THR A 136 16.26 -21.41 65.70
CA THR A 136 17.06 -21.33 64.47
C THR A 136 16.33 -21.91 63.25
N GLN A 137 15.58 -23.00 63.42
CA GLN A 137 14.75 -23.58 62.35
C GLN A 137 13.62 -22.63 61.94
N ARG A 138 12.96 -21.98 62.91
CA ARG A 138 11.92 -20.98 62.63
C ARG A 138 12.47 -19.77 61.91
N ASP A 139 13.60 -19.22 62.37
CA ASP A 139 14.24 -18.06 61.76
C ASP A 139 14.66 -18.36 60.31
N ARG A 140 15.16 -19.58 60.05
CA ARG A 140 15.47 -20.04 58.68
C ARG A 140 14.23 -20.14 57.80
N ALA A 141 13.15 -20.73 58.30
CA ALA A 141 11.90 -20.85 57.55
C ALA A 141 11.26 -19.48 57.24
N LEU A 142 11.40 -18.50 58.14
CA LEU A 142 10.97 -17.12 57.90
C LEU A 142 11.82 -16.43 56.82
N ALA A 143 13.14 -16.65 56.82
CA ALA A 143 14.02 -16.15 55.77
C ALA A 143 13.68 -16.76 54.40
N ASP A 144 13.43 -18.08 54.35
CA ASP A 144 13.01 -18.78 53.14
C ASP A 144 11.67 -18.26 52.61
N LEU A 145 10.71 -17.98 53.50
CA LEU A 145 9.42 -17.39 53.15
C LEU A 145 9.58 -15.97 52.58
N ALA A 146 10.40 -15.13 53.21
CA ALA A 146 10.68 -13.78 52.73
C ALA A 146 11.34 -13.79 51.34
N PHE A 147 12.28 -14.72 51.12
CA PHE A 147 12.89 -14.92 49.81
C PHE A 147 11.87 -15.37 48.76
N ALA A 148 11.00 -16.34 49.09
CA ALA A 148 9.94 -16.79 48.20
C ALA A 148 8.94 -15.68 47.85
N GLN A 149 8.61 -14.81 48.82
CA GLN A 149 7.74 -13.65 48.61
C GLN A 149 8.39 -12.62 47.66
N ALA A 150 9.67 -12.32 47.85
CA ALA A 150 10.41 -11.43 46.97
C ALA A 150 10.46 -11.99 45.54
N ASN A 151 10.76 -13.28 45.39
CA ASN A 151 10.75 -13.95 44.08
C ASN A 151 9.37 -13.90 43.42
N LEU A 152 8.30 -14.21 44.16
CA LEU A 152 6.92 -14.13 43.66
C LEU A 152 6.57 -12.73 43.17
N THR A 153 7.00 -11.69 43.90
CA THR A 153 6.78 -10.29 43.52
C THR A 153 7.48 -9.96 42.20
N GLN A 154 8.74 -10.38 42.08
CA GLN A 154 9.54 -10.16 40.87
C GLN A 154 8.92 -10.85 39.64
N VAL A 155 8.64 -12.16 39.72
CA VAL A 155 8.08 -12.89 38.57
C VAL A 155 6.67 -12.40 38.19
N THR A 156 5.90 -11.89 39.15
CA THR A 156 4.60 -11.27 38.87
C THR A 156 4.77 -9.96 38.10
N SER A 157 5.74 -9.13 38.49
CA SER A 157 6.10 -7.91 37.77
C SER A 157 6.58 -8.20 36.34
N ASP A 158 7.44 -9.20 36.17
CA ASP A 158 7.96 -9.61 34.86
C ASP A 158 6.85 -10.16 33.95
N ARG A 159 5.94 -10.97 34.50
CA ARG A 159 4.74 -11.44 33.81
C ARG A 159 3.86 -10.27 33.35
N ASP A 160 3.56 -9.32 34.24
CA ASP A 160 2.71 -8.18 33.90
C ASP A 160 3.37 -7.28 32.85
N ARG A 161 4.71 -7.15 32.88
CA ARG A 161 5.49 -6.48 31.82
C ARG A 161 5.39 -7.24 30.49
N ALA A 162 5.49 -8.56 30.48
CA ALA A 162 5.36 -9.37 29.27
C ALA A 162 3.98 -9.21 28.64
N PHE A 163 2.89 -9.22 29.44
CA PHE A 163 1.54 -8.97 28.95
C PHE A 163 1.39 -7.57 28.33
N LYS A 164 1.96 -6.53 28.97
CA LYS A 164 1.96 -5.17 28.41
C LYS A 164 2.70 -5.08 27.08
N GLN A 165 3.80 -5.83 26.93
CA GLN A 165 4.55 -5.89 25.67
C GLN A 165 3.73 -6.57 24.57
N LEU A 166 3.10 -7.70 24.87
CA LEU A 166 2.23 -8.42 23.94
C LEU A 166 1.04 -7.55 23.48
N ALA A 167 0.40 -6.84 24.40
CA ALA A 167 -0.70 -5.92 24.07
C ALA A 167 -0.26 -4.83 23.08
N ARG A 168 0.87 -4.17 23.34
CA ARG A 168 1.41 -3.13 22.43
C ARG A 168 1.75 -3.68 21.05
N ALA A 169 2.44 -4.83 20.98
CA ALA A 169 2.78 -5.44 19.70
C ALA A 169 1.53 -5.82 18.89
N THR A 170 0.46 -6.22 19.57
CA THR A 170 -0.85 -6.50 18.95
C THR A 170 -1.48 -5.22 18.40
N GLU A 171 -1.50 -4.14 19.18
CA GLU A 171 -1.98 -2.82 18.73
C GLU A 171 -1.20 -2.30 17.52
N ASP A 172 0.12 -2.47 17.52
CA ASP A 172 0.99 -2.04 16.40
C ASP A 172 0.68 -2.83 15.13
N ARG A 173 0.49 -4.16 15.24
CA ARG A 173 0.06 -5.00 14.10
C ARG A 173 -1.31 -4.56 13.57
N ASP A 174 -2.26 -4.28 14.46
CA ASP A 174 -3.61 -3.91 14.06
C ASP A 174 -3.62 -2.53 13.37
N ARG A 175 -2.74 -1.60 13.79
CA ARG A 175 -2.51 -0.33 13.08
C ARG A 175 -1.91 -0.56 11.69
N ALA A 176 -0.85 -1.36 11.58
CA ALA A 176 -0.23 -1.69 10.29
C ALA A 176 -1.21 -2.36 9.31
N LEU A 177 -2.12 -3.20 9.80
CA LEU A 177 -3.20 -3.78 8.99
C LEU A 177 -4.17 -2.71 8.47
N SER A 178 -4.57 -1.76 9.32
CA SER A 178 -5.44 -0.64 8.93
C SER A 178 -4.78 0.29 7.90
N ASP A 179 -3.47 0.53 8.04
CA ASP A 179 -2.69 1.35 7.10
C ASP A 179 -2.62 0.65 5.74
N ARG A 180 -2.31 -0.65 5.72
CA ARG A 180 -2.32 -1.48 4.51
C ARG A 180 -3.69 -1.48 3.82
N ASP A 181 -4.78 -1.63 4.57
CA ASP A 181 -6.13 -1.60 4.00
C ASP A 181 -6.45 -0.25 3.35
N SER A 182 -5.97 0.85 3.94
CA SER A 182 -6.09 2.20 3.38
C SER A 182 -5.27 2.35 2.09
N ALA A 183 -4.02 1.87 2.08
CA ALA A 183 -3.16 1.87 0.91
C ALA A 183 -3.76 1.03 -0.25
N LEU A 184 -4.36 -0.12 0.04
CA LEU A 184 -5.04 -0.95 -0.95
C LEU A 184 -6.24 -0.22 -1.58
N ARG A 185 -7.04 0.50 -0.80
CA ARG A 185 -8.13 1.34 -1.32
C ARG A 185 -7.62 2.43 -2.25
N LEU A 186 -6.54 3.12 -1.86
CA LEU A 186 -5.90 4.14 -2.71
C LEU A 186 -5.40 3.53 -4.02
N ARG A 187 -4.82 2.33 -3.98
CA ARG A 187 -4.38 1.62 -5.18
C ARG A 187 -5.55 1.31 -6.11
N ASP A 188 -6.67 0.84 -5.58
CA ASP A 188 -7.84 0.52 -6.40
C ASP A 188 -8.44 1.79 -7.06
N LEU A 189 -8.41 2.93 -6.36
CA LEU A 189 -8.75 4.23 -6.94
C LEU A 189 -7.79 4.63 -8.07
N ALA A 190 -6.48 4.50 -7.85
CA ALA A 190 -5.47 4.81 -8.87
C ALA A 190 -5.61 3.91 -10.12
N VAL A 191 -5.93 2.62 -9.94
CA VAL A 191 -6.21 1.69 -11.04
C VAL A 191 -7.45 2.12 -11.81
N THR A 192 -8.52 2.53 -11.12
CA THR A 192 -9.74 3.02 -11.75
C THR A 192 -9.47 4.28 -12.58
N ALA A 193 -8.70 5.24 -12.02
CA ALA A 193 -8.31 6.46 -12.73
C ALA A 193 -7.46 6.16 -13.97
N ARG A 194 -6.49 5.23 -13.87
CA ARG A 194 -5.69 4.77 -15.00
C ARG A 194 -6.57 4.17 -16.10
N ASP A 195 -7.53 3.33 -15.74
CA ASP A 195 -8.38 2.65 -16.71
C ASP A 195 -9.33 3.62 -17.41
N GLN A 196 -9.81 4.66 -16.70
CA GLN A 196 -10.54 5.76 -17.30
C GLN A 196 -9.66 6.55 -18.28
N ALA A 197 -8.46 6.96 -17.87
CA ALA A 197 -7.54 7.69 -18.75
C ALA A 197 -7.19 6.91 -20.03
N ARG A 198 -7.06 5.57 -19.94
CA ARG A 198 -6.88 4.70 -21.11
C ARG A 198 -8.10 4.71 -22.03
N LEU A 199 -9.31 4.65 -21.47
CA LEU A 199 -10.53 4.69 -22.26
C LEU A 199 -10.70 6.03 -22.98
N ASP A 200 -10.41 7.13 -22.29
CA ASP A 200 -10.44 8.48 -22.85
C ASP A 200 -9.43 8.58 -24.00
N LEU A 201 -8.18 8.14 -23.79
CA LEU A 201 -7.16 8.13 -24.84
C LEU A 201 -7.56 7.29 -26.06
N LEU A 202 -8.17 6.12 -25.86
CA LEU A 202 -8.68 5.29 -26.97
C LEU A 202 -9.80 6.00 -27.74
N THR A 203 -10.71 6.66 -27.02
CA THR A 203 -11.82 7.42 -27.61
C THR A 203 -11.30 8.58 -28.45
N GLU A 204 -10.34 9.32 -27.92
CA GLU A 204 -9.70 10.43 -28.63
C GLU A 204 -8.92 9.93 -29.85
N THR A 205 -8.21 8.80 -29.74
CA THR A 205 -7.49 8.20 -30.88
C THR A 205 -8.45 7.76 -32.00
N ALA A 206 -9.62 7.23 -31.65
CA ALA A 206 -10.63 6.86 -32.64
C ALA A 206 -11.22 8.09 -33.35
N ARG A 207 -11.47 9.18 -32.60
CA ARG A 207 -11.92 10.46 -33.18
C ARG A 207 -10.90 11.05 -34.14
N THR A 208 -9.61 11.00 -33.81
CA THR A 208 -8.56 11.51 -34.72
C THR A 208 -8.52 10.74 -36.03
N ALA A 209 -8.65 9.41 -36.00
CA ALA A 209 -8.68 8.61 -37.22
C ALA A 209 -9.89 8.95 -38.10
N GLN A 210 -11.06 9.19 -37.48
CA GLN A 210 -12.26 9.61 -38.22
C GLN A 210 -12.09 11.00 -38.87
N LEU A 211 -11.48 11.95 -38.16
CA LEU A 211 -11.18 13.27 -38.74
C LEU A 211 -10.19 13.18 -39.91
N ASP A 212 -9.23 12.25 -39.85
CA ASP A 212 -8.29 12.02 -40.95
C ASP A 212 -9.03 11.48 -42.19
N ASP A 213 -9.95 10.52 -42.01
CA ASP A 213 -10.80 10.01 -43.09
C ASP A 213 -11.68 11.12 -43.68
N ASP A 214 -12.32 11.94 -42.84
CA ASP A 214 -13.16 13.06 -43.27
C ASP A 214 -12.34 14.12 -44.04
N LEU A 215 -11.12 14.41 -43.59
CA LEU A 215 -10.17 15.28 -44.31
C LEU A 215 -9.77 14.69 -45.66
N GLU A 216 -9.57 13.39 -45.77
CA GLU A 216 -9.27 12.72 -47.05
C GLU A 216 -10.43 12.84 -48.04
N VAL A 217 -11.68 12.69 -47.58
CA VAL A 217 -12.87 12.91 -48.41
C VAL A 217 -12.92 14.34 -48.94
N VAL A 218 -12.73 15.35 -48.07
CA VAL A 218 -12.69 16.76 -48.49
C VAL A 218 -11.59 17.01 -49.52
N ARG A 219 -10.41 16.38 -49.37
CA ARG A 219 -9.32 16.46 -50.37
C ARG A 219 -9.74 15.89 -51.72
N LEU A 220 -10.39 14.73 -51.74
CA LEU A 220 -10.82 14.06 -52.97
C LEU A 220 -11.88 14.90 -53.71
N GLU A 221 -12.85 15.46 -52.99
CA GLU A 221 -13.87 16.33 -53.58
C GLU A 221 -13.25 17.59 -54.22
N LEU A 222 -12.22 18.16 -53.59
CA LEU A 222 -11.50 19.31 -54.15
C LEU A 222 -10.78 18.95 -55.45
N GLN A 223 -10.07 17.83 -55.48
CA GLN A 223 -9.39 17.36 -56.69
C GLN A 223 -10.37 17.07 -57.83
N GLU A 224 -11.56 16.53 -57.52
CA GLU A 224 -12.59 16.26 -58.52
C GLU A 224 -13.19 17.56 -59.08
N ARG A 225 -13.43 18.56 -58.23
CA ARG A 225 -13.88 19.90 -58.66
C ARG A 225 -12.84 20.57 -59.55
N GLU A 226 -11.56 20.51 -59.21
CA GLU A 226 -10.47 21.04 -60.04
C GLU A 226 -10.42 20.37 -61.44
N ARG A 227 -10.60 19.04 -61.51
CA ARG A 227 -10.66 18.31 -62.79
C ARG A 227 -11.87 18.68 -63.64
N ASN A 228 -13.01 18.94 -63.00
CA ASN A 228 -14.25 19.33 -63.68
C ASN A 228 -14.20 20.78 -64.21
N VAL A 229 -13.51 21.69 -63.52
CA VAL A 229 -13.27 23.07 -63.99
C VAL A 229 -12.20 23.11 -65.10
N GLY A 230 -11.26 22.15 -65.11
CA GLY A 230 -10.20 22.03 -66.12
C GLY A 230 -10.56 21.35 -67.45
N SER A 231 -11.81 20.95 -67.67
CA SER A 231 -12.25 20.33 -68.94
C SER A 231 -12.88 21.35 -69.89
N PRO A 232 -12.15 21.92 -70.88
CA PRO A 232 -12.79 22.71 -71.91
C PRO A 232 -13.68 21.81 -72.76
N SER A 233 -14.98 22.08 -72.74
CA SER A 233 -15.92 21.56 -73.72
C SER A 233 -15.40 21.92 -75.12
N ARG A 234 -14.88 20.94 -75.86
CA ARG A 234 -14.53 21.10 -77.27
C ARG A 234 -15.81 20.98 -78.11
N PRO A 235 -16.20 22.00 -78.90
CA PRO A 235 -17.13 21.82 -80.01
C PRO A 235 -16.50 21.01 -81.14
#